data_AF-A0A641RDV5-F1
#
_entry.id   AF-A0A641RDV5-F1
#
_cell.length_a   1.000
_cell.length_b   1.000
_cell.length_c   1.000
_cell.angle_alpha   90.00
_cell.angle_beta   90.00
_cell.angle_gamma   90.00
#
_symmetry.space_group_name_H-M   'P 1'
#
loop_
_entity.id
_entity.type
_entity.pdbx_description
1 polymer ?
#
loop_
_entity_poly.entity_id
_entity_poly.type
_entity_poly.pdbx_seq_one_letter_code
_entity_poly.pdbx_strand_id
1 'polypeptide(L)'
;NEARDGTLHFALFGKTQAGGLKKYFEFINFLKKGRDGWLEISFPQLALTLRVKYTDCSKFQPLTYLWKEGVHAGKFKVKFREPVPVI
;
A
#
# COMPACT_ATOMS: atom_id res chain seq x y z
N ASN A 1 -7.21 2.41 24.61
CA ASN A 1 -7.22 1.68 23.33
C ASN A 1 -5.92 0.95 23.12
N GLU A 2 -5.99 -0.34 22.80
CA GLU A 2 -4.82 -1.18 22.50
C GLU A 2 -4.36 -0.99 21.05
N ALA A 3 -3.07 -1.17 20.79
CA ALA A 3 -2.55 -1.06 19.42
C ALA A 3 -3.26 -2.04 18.48
N ARG A 4 -3.63 -1.57 17.27
CA ARG A 4 -4.32 -2.39 16.27
C ARG A 4 -3.52 -2.52 14.99
N ASP A 5 -3.63 -3.69 14.37
CA ASP A 5 -3.09 -3.95 13.04
C ASP A 5 -4.23 -3.86 12.01
N GLY A 6 -3.99 -3.09 10.95
CA GLY A 6 -4.91 -2.91 9.83
C GLY A 6 -4.29 -3.43 8.54
N THR A 7 -5.10 -4.02 7.65
CA THR A 7 -4.63 -4.43 6.32
C THR A 7 -5.41 -3.68 5.25
N LEU A 8 -4.70 -2.97 4.38
CA LEU A 8 -5.30 -2.34 3.19
C LEU A 8 -4.91 -3.12 1.94
N HIS A 9 -5.87 -3.22 1.01
CA HIS A 9 -5.70 -3.90 -0.27
C HIS A 9 -5.45 -2.86 -1.35
N PHE A 10 -4.37 -3.02 -2.10
CA PHE A 10 -4.01 -2.12 -3.18
C PHE A 10 -3.96 -2.86 -4.51
N ALA A 11 -4.23 -2.11 -5.57
CA ALA A 11 -3.94 -2.51 -6.94
C ALA A 11 -3.16 -1.38 -7.62
N LEU A 12 -2.13 -1.74 -8.37
CA LEU A 12 -1.34 -0.80 -9.18
C LEU A 12 -1.43 -1.18 -10.64
N PHE A 13 -1.41 -0.15 -11.50
CA PHE A 13 -1.49 -0.26 -12.94
C PHE A 13 -0.37 0.52 -13.63
N GLY A 14 0.32 -0.14 -14.57
CA GLY A 14 1.34 0.43 -15.43
C GLY A 14 1.08 0.11 -16.90
N LYS A 15 1.29 1.09 -17.79
CA LYS A 15 1.17 0.91 -19.25
C LYS A 15 2.31 0.07 -19.86
N THR A 16 3.37 -0.17 -19.09
CA THR A 16 4.52 -1.02 -19.42
C THR A 16 4.90 -1.87 -18.20
N GLN A 17 5.50 -3.04 -18.41
CA GLN A 17 6.00 -3.88 -17.32
C GLN A 17 7.01 -3.14 -16.43
N ALA A 18 8.04 -2.56 -17.04
CA ALA A 18 9.08 -1.80 -16.33
C ALA A 18 8.49 -0.61 -15.56
N GLY A 19 7.54 0.12 -16.16
CA GLY A 19 6.87 1.25 -15.52
C GLY A 19 5.98 0.81 -14.35
N GLY A 20 5.27 -0.32 -14.48
CA GLY A 20 4.45 -0.89 -13.41
C GLY A 20 5.29 -1.32 -12.21
N LEU A 21 6.40 -2.02 -12.45
CA LEU A 21 7.29 -2.48 -11.39
C LEU A 21 8.00 -1.31 -10.69
N LYS A 22 8.45 -0.30 -11.45
CA LYS A 22 9.00 0.94 -10.88
C LYS A 22 8.00 1.62 -9.94
N LYS A 23 6.75 1.81 -10.36
CA LYS A 23 5.69 2.39 -9.54
C LYS A 23 5.42 1.59 -8.26
N TYR A 24 5.46 0.26 -8.34
CA TYR A 24 5.33 -0.61 -7.16
C TYR A 24 6.45 -0.34 -6.15
N PHE A 25 7.71 -0.32 -6.59
CA PHE A 25 8.83 -0.04 -5.69
C PHE A 25 8.78 1.39 -5.10
N GLU A 26 8.44 2.39 -5.91
CA GLU A 26 8.27 3.77 -5.45
C GLU A 26 7.15 3.86 -4.40
N PHE A 27 6.03 3.19 -4.63
CA PHE A 27 4.91 3.14 -3.68
C PHE A 27 5.29 2.47 -2.36
N ILE A 28 5.94 1.30 -2.39
CA ILE A 28 6.39 0.62 -1.17
C ILE A 28 7.44 1.46 -0.43
N ASN A 29 8.36 2.10 -1.13
CA ASN A 29 9.34 3.00 -0.51
C ASN A 29 8.68 4.22 0.11
N PHE A 30 7.67 4.80 -0.52
CA PHE A 30 6.85 5.86 0.06
C PHE A 30 6.21 5.40 1.38
N LEU A 31 5.57 4.23 1.39
CA LEU A 31 4.94 3.69 2.60
C LEU A 31 5.93 3.40 3.73
N LYS A 32 7.13 2.89 3.40
CA LYS A 32 8.19 2.61 4.38
C LYS A 32 8.81 3.90 4.95
N LYS A 33 9.03 4.90 4.11
CA LYS A 33 9.65 6.17 4.52
C LYS A 33 8.69 7.03 5.33
N GLY A 34 7.47 7.25 4.83
CA GLY A 34 6.51 8.16 5.44
C GLY A 34 7.12 9.53 5.82
N ARG A 35 6.53 10.18 6.82
CA ARG A 35 7.17 11.26 7.59
C ARG A 35 7.76 10.63 8.85
N ASP A 36 9.08 10.44 8.87
CA ASP A 36 9.82 9.77 9.95
C ASP A 36 9.29 8.36 10.27
N GLY A 37 8.95 7.59 9.23
CA GLY A 37 8.37 6.24 9.34
C GLY A 37 6.88 6.20 9.65
N TRP A 38 6.21 7.35 9.73
CA TRP A 38 4.76 7.45 9.98
C TRP A 38 3.99 7.83 8.73
N LEU A 39 2.78 7.30 8.64
CA LEU A 39 1.80 7.61 7.60
C LEU A 39 0.52 8.13 8.24
N GLU A 40 -0.08 9.14 7.62
CA GLU A 40 -1.43 9.59 7.92
C GLU A 40 -2.35 9.12 6.79
N ILE A 41 -3.31 8.26 7.12
CA ILE A 41 -4.28 7.74 6.17
C ILE A 41 -5.63 8.36 6.49
N SER A 42 -6.09 9.23 5.60
CA SER A 42 -7.40 9.88 5.70
C SER A 42 -8.46 9.05 4.99
N PHE A 43 -9.56 8.79 5.69
CA PHE A 43 -10.79 8.20 5.18
C PHE A 43 -11.91 9.26 5.28
N PRO A 44 -12.06 10.13 4.27
CA PRO A 44 -12.98 11.28 4.35
C PRO A 44 -14.43 10.85 4.59
N GLN A 45 -14.85 9.74 4.01
CA GLN A 45 -16.21 9.18 4.16
C GLN A 45 -16.53 8.79 5.61
N LEU A 46 -15.50 8.55 6.43
CA LEU A 46 -15.62 8.19 7.84
C LEU A 46 -15.22 9.34 8.78
N ALA A 47 -14.87 10.51 8.23
CA ALA A 47 -14.25 11.62 8.98
C ALA A 47 -13.08 11.16 9.88
N LEU A 48 -12.31 10.17 9.42
CA LEU A 48 -11.31 9.47 10.21
C LEU A 48 -9.92 9.64 9.59
N THR A 49 -8.94 10.02 10.41
CA THR A 49 -7.53 10.01 10.01
C THR A 49 -6.76 9.10 10.94
N LEU A 50 -6.10 8.08 10.38
CA LEU A 50 -5.29 7.13 11.13
C LEU A 50 -3.82 7.50 11.03
N ARG A 51 -3.11 7.47 12.16
CA ARG A 51 -1.65 7.60 12.20
C ARG A 51 -1.01 6.25 12.41
N VAL A 52 -0.37 5.72 11.37
CA VAL A 52 0.08 4.32 11.32
C VAL A 52 1.54 4.19 10.90
N LYS A 53 2.14 3.03 11.19
CA LYS A 53 3.43 2.60 10.60
C LYS A 53 3.21 1.46 9.62
N TYR A 54 3.97 1.45 8.54
CA TYR A 54 4.12 0.26 7.69
C TYR A 54 4.75 -0.88 8.51
N THR A 55 4.21 -2.09 8.41
CA THR A 55 4.81 -3.28 9.04
C THR A 55 5.25 -4.31 8.03
N ASP A 56 4.38 -4.64 7.07
CA ASP A 56 4.65 -5.71 6.10
C ASP A 56 3.84 -5.54 4.82
N CYS A 57 4.26 -6.21 3.74
CA CYS A 57 3.57 -6.24 2.47
C CYS A 57 3.61 -7.66 1.89
N SER A 58 2.46 -8.15 1.42
CA SER A 58 2.42 -9.41 0.68
C SER A 58 3.22 -9.30 -0.61
N LYS A 59 3.64 -10.44 -1.15
CA LYS A 59 4.19 -10.49 -2.51
C LYS A 59 3.19 -9.92 -3.51
N PHE A 60 3.70 -9.22 -4.51
CA PHE A 60 2.90 -8.72 -5.64
C PHE A 60 2.30 -9.89 -6.41
N GLN A 61 0.99 -9.86 -6.63
CA GLN A 61 0.26 -10.84 -7.44
C GLN A 61 -0.16 -10.19 -8.77
N PRO A 62 0.40 -10.63 -9.91
CA PRO A 62 0.00 -10.13 -11.22
C PRO A 62 -1.50 -10.39 -11.46
N LEU A 63 -2.19 -9.38 -11.97
CA LEU A 63 -3.59 -9.46 -12.43
C LEU A 63 -3.69 -9.56 -13.95
N THR A 64 -2.63 -9.21 -14.68
CA THR A 64 -2.53 -9.34 -16.14
C THR A 64 -1.44 -10.36 -16.52
N TYR A 65 -1.61 -11.01 -17.67
CA TYR A 65 -0.58 -11.90 -18.23
C TYR A 65 0.60 -11.07 -18.75
N LEU A 66 1.76 -11.21 -18.08
CA LEU A 66 3.00 -10.47 -18.36
C LEU A 66 3.49 -10.58 -19.81
N TRP A 67 3.16 -11.68 -20.49
CA TRP A 67 3.75 -12.05 -21.78
C TRP A 67 2.86 -11.76 -23.00
N LYS A 68 1.61 -11.33 -22.78
CA LYS A 68 0.62 -11.11 -23.87
C LYS A 68 0.23 -9.65 -24.04
N GLU A 69 0.26 -8.87 -22.96
CA GLU A 69 -0.16 -7.48 -22.96
C GLU A 69 0.98 -6.61 -22.45
N GLY A 70 1.25 -5.49 -23.12
CA GLY A 70 2.23 -4.50 -22.64
C GLY A 70 1.84 -3.87 -21.28
N VAL A 71 0.68 -4.20 -20.73
CA VAL A 71 0.11 -3.63 -19.51
C VAL A 71 0.40 -4.52 -18.31
N HIS A 72 0.89 -3.90 -17.23
CA HIS A 72 1.19 -4.59 -15.98
C HIS A 72 0.29 -4.08 -14.86
N ALA A 73 -0.62 -4.93 -14.41
CA ALA A 73 -1.41 -4.69 -13.21
C ALA A 73 -1.15 -5.78 -12.18
N GLY A 74 -1.24 -5.43 -10.90
CA GLY A 74 -1.23 -6.41 -9.83
C GLY A 74 -1.75 -5.89 -8.52
N LYS A 75 -2.10 -6.83 -7.65
CA LYS A 75 -2.63 -6.57 -6.32
C LYS A 75 -1.68 -7.04 -5.24
N PHE A 76 -1.74 -6.36 -4.11
CA PHE A 76 -0.98 -6.71 -2.92
C PHE A 76 -1.69 -6.14 -1.68
N LYS A 77 -1.35 -6.70 -0.52
CA LYS A 77 -1.88 -6.28 0.77
C LYS A 77 -0.75 -5.64 1.55
N VAL A 78 -1.04 -4.51 2.19
CA VAL A 78 -0.10 -3.85 3.10
C VAL A 78 -0.69 -3.89 4.51
N LYS A 79 0.13 -4.34 5.45
CA LYS A 79 -0.17 -4.31 6.87
C LYS A 79 0.38 -3.02 7.47
N PHE A 80 -0.44 -2.41 8.32
CA PHE A 80 -0.12 -1.21 9.06
C PHE A 80 -0.40 -1.45 10.54
N ARG A 81 0.38 -0.80 11.40
CA ARG A 81 0.13 -0.80 12.85
C ARG A 81 -0.17 0.61 13.34
N GLU A 82 -1.29 0.74 14.05
CA GLU A 82 -1.73 1.94 14.73
C GLU A 82 -1.50 1.75 16.24
N PRO A 83 -0.49 2.39 16.84
CA PRO A 83 -0.14 2.16 18.23
C PRO A 83 -1.13 2.81 19.21
N VAL A 84 -1.77 3.90 18.79
CA VAL A 84 -2.77 4.62 19.58
C VAL A 84 -4.01 4.80 18.71
N PRO A 85 -4.99 3.88 18.77
CA PRO A 85 -6.18 3.98 17.97
C PRO A 85 -7.02 5.20 18.32
N VAL A 86 -7.41 5.95 17.28
CA VAL A 86 -8.30 7.13 17.41
C VAL A 86 -9.71 6.75 17.84
N ILE A 87 -10.14 5.51 17.55
CA ILE A 87 -11.42 4.90 17.95
C ILE A 87 -11.13 3.54 18.54
#